data_AF-A0A7J8WXG5-F1
#
_entry.id   AF-A0A7J8WXG5-F1
#
_cell.length_a   1.000
_cell.length_b   1.000
_cell.length_c   1.000
_cell.angle_alpha   90.00
_cell.angle_beta   90.00
_cell.angle_gamma   90.00
#
_symmetry.space_group_name_H-M   'P 1'
#
loop_
_entity.id
_entity.type
_entity.pdbx_description
1 polymer ?
#
loop_
_entity_poly.entity_id
_entity_poly.type
_entity_poly.pdbx_seq_one_letter_code
_entity_poly.pdbx_strand_id
1 'polypeptide(L)'
;MVLSEGIDWRVGTGENISIVNHAWIPDSINYKLSNEIRTKTYLFVVDLINSKTREWRRDQILDTFSRADADRILRIPLAKLEIGEERVVTNRRGVRRWAPPSEGRIKINFDAVFDEGNSRSETGIVAKSNQGKVLFSRTILHAEVGTAFAAEALACLWAIKTSSEMGFSEIIIVGDSLSIVKKCNTNIHDRSEISAYIRNIKQEMNRFSFIRIQHINR
;
A
#
# COMPACT_ATOMS: atom_id res chain seq x y z
N MET A 1 1.49 -27.42 3.43
CA MET A 1 0.31 -26.95 2.67
C MET A 1 -0.58 -26.19 3.63
N VAL A 2 -0.79 -24.90 3.31
CA VAL A 2 -1.62 -23.86 3.97
C VAL A 2 -1.19 -23.42 5.38
N LEU A 3 -0.32 -22.41 5.44
CA LEU A 3 -0.45 -21.35 6.45
C LEU A 3 -0.81 -20.08 5.68
N SER A 4 -2.06 -19.65 5.82
CA SER A 4 -2.49 -18.29 5.54
C SER A 4 -1.80 -17.39 6.57
N GLU A 5 -0.58 -16.96 6.29
CA GLU A 5 0.02 -15.84 7.03
C GLU A 5 -0.81 -14.60 6.74
N GLY A 6 -1.41 -14.04 7.79
CA GLY A 6 -2.44 -13.01 7.73
C GLY A 6 -1.99 -11.79 6.94
N ILE A 7 -2.51 -11.68 5.72
CA ILE A 7 -2.50 -10.43 4.95
C ILE A 7 -3.80 -9.72 5.28
N ASP A 8 -3.70 -8.70 6.12
CA ASP A 8 -4.85 -7.87 6.47
C ASP A 8 -4.93 -6.72 5.44
N TRP A 9 -5.57 -7.00 4.31
CA TRP A 9 -5.80 -6.06 3.21
C TRP A 9 -7.07 -5.23 3.47
N ARG A 10 -6.97 -3.90 3.45
CA ARG A 10 -8.10 -2.98 3.67
C ARG A 10 -8.21 -1.97 2.55
N VAL A 11 -9.44 -1.74 2.07
CA VAL A 11 -9.74 -0.66 1.13
C VAL A 11 -10.15 0.59 1.91
N GLY A 12 -9.42 1.69 1.66
CA GLY A 12 -9.75 3.01 2.15
C GLY A 12 -10.95 3.61 1.43
N THR A 13 -10.89 4.88 1.02
CA THR A 13 -12.04 5.57 0.41
C THR A 13 -12.49 4.93 -0.91
N GLY A 14 -11.61 4.21 -1.59
CA GLY A 14 -11.83 3.67 -2.94
C GLY A 14 -11.75 4.74 -4.03
N GLU A 15 -11.61 6.01 -3.66
CA GLU A 15 -11.37 7.11 -4.59
C GLU A 15 -9.98 6.93 -5.19
N ASN A 16 -9.83 7.06 -6.51
CA ASN A 16 -8.57 6.81 -7.23
C ASN A 16 -8.07 5.36 -7.23
N ILE A 17 -8.89 4.39 -6.81
CA ILE A 17 -8.63 2.98 -7.10
C ILE A 17 -9.49 2.61 -8.31
N SER A 18 -8.90 2.55 -9.50
CA SER A 18 -9.58 2.10 -10.70
C SER A 18 -10.00 0.64 -10.55
N ILE A 19 -11.27 0.35 -10.85
CA ILE A 19 -11.78 -1.03 -10.81
C ILE A 19 -11.00 -1.93 -11.76
N VAL A 20 -10.66 -1.41 -12.93
CA VAL A 20 -10.10 -2.19 -14.05
C VAL A 20 -8.57 -2.13 -14.17
N ASN A 21 -7.94 -1.06 -13.70
CA ASN A 21 -6.51 -0.84 -13.92
C ASN A 21 -5.64 -1.15 -12.70
N HIS A 22 -6.23 -1.31 -11.50
CA HIS A 22 -5.48 -1.56 -10.28
C HIS A 22 -5.75 -2.97 -9.75
N ALA A 23 -4.74 -3.61 -9.14
CA ALA A 23 -4.86 -4.94 -8.55
C ALA A 23 -5.46 -4.93 -7.14
N TRP A 24 -6.63 -4.33 -6.99
CA TRP A 24 -7.21 -4.09 -5.66
C TRP A 24 -7.99 -5.30 -5.10
N ILE A 25 -8.19 -6.35 -5.91
CA ILE A 25 -8.83 -7.61 -5.50
C ILE A 25 -7.72 -8.63 -5.19
N PRO A 26 -7.56 -9.06 -3.92
CA PRO A 26 -6.57 -10.05 -3.53
C PRO A 26 -6.75 -11.37 -4.29
N ASP A 27 -5.63 -12.00 -4.67
CA ASP A 27 -5.57 -13.30 -5.34
C ASP A 27 -6.38 -13.40 -6.65
N SER A 28 -6.74 -12.26 -7.25
CA SER A 28 -7.40 -12.19 -8.55
C SER A 28 -6.40 -11.83 -9.65
N ILE A 29 -6.56 -12.45 -10.83
CA ILE A 29 -5.76 -12.14 -12.01
C ILE A 29 -6.40 -10.90 -12.68
N ASN A 30 -5.92 -9.71 -12.32
CA ASN A 30 -6.51 -8.42 -12.70
C ASN A 30 -6.59 -8.14 -14.21
N TYR A 31 -5.88 -8.91 -15.04
CA TYR A 31 -5.96 -8.78 -16.51
C TYR A 31 -7.29 -9.27 -17.12
N LYS A 32 -8.21 -9.82 -16.31
CA LYS A 32 -9.43 -10.48 -16.78
C LYS A 32 -10.74 -9.96 -16.18
N LEU A 33 -10.82 -8.72 -15.68
CA LEU A 33 -12.14 -8.10 -15.61
C LEU A 33 -12.65 -7.99 -17.06
N SER A 34 -13.68 -8.79 -17.38
CA SER A 34 -14.13 -9.04 -18.76
C SER A 34 -14.43 -7.72 -19.47
N ASN A 35 -14.38 -7.71 -20.81
CA ASN A 35 -14.81 -6.55 -21.59
C ASN A 35 -16.24 -6.07 -21.20
N GLU A 36 -17.05 -6.94 -20.59
CA GLU A 36 -18.39 -6.64 -20.06
C GLU A 36 -18.38 -5.75 -18.80
N ILE A 37 -17.32 -5.76 -17.99
CA ILE A 37 -17.17 -4.82 -16.87
C ILE A 37 -16.74 -3.45 -17.40
N ARG A 38 -15.95 -3.45 -18.47
CA ARG A 38 -15.44 -2.24 -19.15
C ARG A 38 -16.56 -1.42 -19.80
N THR A 39 -17.73 -2.02 -20.08
CA THR A 39 -18.91 -1.36 -20.65
C THR A 39 -19.89 -0.80 -19.61
N LYS A 40 -19.66 -1.03 -18.30
CA LYS A 40 -20.51 -0.47 -17.22
C LYS A 40 -19.99 0.88 -16.72
N THR A 41 -20.88 1.66 -16.10
CA THR A 41 -20.70 3.06 -15.67
C THR A 41 -19.70 3.29 -14.52
N TYR A 42 -19.21 2.22 -13.86
CA TYR A 42 -18.36 2.34 -12.67
C TYR A 42 -16.88 2.38 -13.04
N LEU A 43 -16.19 3.45 -12.64
CA LEU A 43 -14.78 3.65 -12.97
C LEU A 43 -13.86 3.37 -11.78
N PHE A 44 -14.36 3.55 -10.56
CA PHE A 44 -13.56 3.49 -9.34
C PHE A 44 -14.23 2.68 -8.22
N VAL A 45 -13.41 2.14 -7.32
CA VAL A 45 -13.89 1.31 -6.19
C VAL A 45 -14.85 2.07 -5.28
N VAL A 46 -14.73 3.40 -5.19
CA VAL A 46 -15.70 4.25 -4.47
C VAL A 46 -17.14 4.06 -4.96
N ASP A 47 -17.35 3.73 -6.23
CA ASP A 47 -18.67 3.51 -6.80
C ASP A 47 -19.35 2.26 -6.22
N LEU A 48 -18.55 1.28 -5.78
CA LEU A 48 -18.99 0.03 -5.16
C LEU A 48 -19.23 0.18 -3.65
N ILE A 49 -19.00 1.36 -3.08
CA ILE A 49 -19.08 1.63 -1.64
C ILE A 49 -20.30 2.50 -1.34
N ASN A 50 -21.05 2.16 -0.31
CA ASN A 50 -22.08 3.03 0.24
C ASN A 50 -21.41 4.12 1.11
N SER A 51 -21.48 5.37 0.67
CA SER A 51 -20.85 6.49 1.37
C SER A 51 -21.45 6.79 2.75
N LYS A 52 -22.69 6.38 3.02
CA LYS A 52 -23.37 6.60 4.31
C LYS A 52 -23.09 5.49 5.32
N THR A 53 -23.23 4.22 4.90
CA THR A 53 -23.08 3.07 5.82
C THR A 53 -21.66 2.54 5.88
N ARG A 54 -20.81 2.93 4.92
CA ARG A 54 -19.45 2.43 4.75
C ARG A 54 -19.40 0.91 4.56
N GLU A 55 -20.35 0.41 3.80
CA GLU A 55 -20.45 -1.00 3.41
C GLU A 55 -20.33 -1.14 1.90
N TRP A 56 -19.94 -2.33 1.46
CA TRP A 56 -19.99 -2.70 0.05
C TRP A 56 -21.43 -2.70 -0.46
N ARG A 57 -21.66 -2.15 -1.66
CA ARG A 57 -22.93 -2.23 -2.38
C ARG A 57 -23.09 -3.64 -2.95
N ARG A 58 -23.53 -4.55 -2.08
CA ARG A 58 -23.53 -6.00 -2.33
C ARG A 58 -24.18 -6.37 -3.66
N ASP A 59 -25.38 -5.88 -3.93
CA ASP A 59 -26.13 -6.23 -5.14
C ASP A 59 -25.39 -5.75 -6.40
N GLN A 60 -24.85 -4.53 -6.37
CA GLN A 60 -24.07 -4.00 -7.50
C GLN A 60 -22.81 -4.81 -7.77
N ILE A 61 -22.16 -5.31 -6.72
CA ILE A 61 -20.96 -6.14 -6.85
C ILE A 61 -21.32 -7.51 -7.43
N LEU A 62 -22.38 -8.15 -6.93
CA LEU A 62 -22.84 -9.45 -7.44
C LEU A 62 -23.31 -9.38 -8.89
N ASP A 63 -23.89 -8.25 -9.31
CA ASP A 63 -24.33 -8.03 -10.69
C ASP A 63 -23.19 -7.66 -11.64
N THR A 64 -22.04 -7.23 -11.12
CA THR A 64 -20.93 -6.68 -11.93
C THR A 64 -19.75 -7.63 -12.04
N PHE A 65 -19.44 -8.41 -11.00
CA PHE A 65 -18.26 -9.25 -10.96
C PHE A 65 -18.63 -10.74 -11.05
N SER A 66 -17.66 -11.56 -11.46
CA SER A 66 -17.81 -13.01 -11.35
C SER A 66 -18.10 -13.38 -9.90
N ARG A 67 -18.85 -14.47 -9.65
CA ARG A 67 -19.16 -14.91 -8.28
C ARG A 67 -17.90 -15.04 -7.42
N ALA A 68 -16.82 -15.57 -7.98
CA ALA A 68 -15.54 -15.71 -7.28
C ALA A 68 -14.91 -14.36 -6.91
N ASP A 69 -14.94 -13.37 -7.81
CA ASP A 69 -14.39 -12.03 -7.52
C ASP A 69 -15.30 -11.24 -6.60
N ALA A 70 -16.62 -11.34 -6.76
CA ALA A 70 -17.59 -10.74 -5.85
C ALA A 70 -17.39 -11.25 -4.41
N ASP A 71 -17.22 -12.56 -4.23
CA ASP A 71 -16.95 -13.15 -2.92
C ASP A 71 -15.63 -12.64 -2.31
N ARG A 72 -14.59 -12.43 -3.14
CA ARG A 72 -13.33 -11.81 -2.68
C ARG A 72 -13.54 -10.35 -2.27
N ILE A 73 -14.18 -9.54 -3.11
CA ILE A 73 -14.46 -8.12 -2.84
C ILE A 73 -15.23 -7.96 -1.53
N LEU A 74 -16.29 -8.75 -1.34
CA LEU A 74 -17.16 -8.67 -0.16
C LEU A 74 -16.45 -9.08 1.13
N ARG A 75 -15.33 -9.82 1.04
CA ARG A 75 -14.47 -10.16 2.18
C ARG A 75 -13.42 -9.10 2.49
N ILE A 76 -13.17 -8.15 1.60
CA ILE A 76 -12.21 -7.07 1.85
C ILE A 76 -12.79 -6.13 2.90
N PRO A 77 -12.16 -5.96 4.07
CA PRO A 77 -12.60 -4.96 5.03
C PRO A 77 -12.42 -3.54 4.47
N LEU A 78 -13.43 -2.70 4.68
CA LEU A 78 -13.34 -1.26 4.44
C LEU A 78 -12.69 -0.59 5.65
N ALA A 79 -11.67 0.24 5.42
CA ALA A 79 -11.07 1.03 6.47
C ALA A 79 -12.09 2.05 7.00
N LYS A 80 -12.12 2.24 8.32
CA LYS A 80 -12.91 3.31 8.94
C LYS A 80 -12.45 4.64 8.35
N LEU A 81 -13.40 5.50 7.99
CA LEU A 81 -13.05 6.86 7.58
C LEU A 81 -12.56 7.58 8.83
N GLU A 82 -11.27 7.91 8.88
CA GLU A 82 -10.83 8.94 9.81
C GLU A 82 -11.50 10.24 9.35
N ILE A 83 -12.35 10.79 10.22
CA ILE A 83 -12.92 12.12 10.01
C ILE A 83 -11.72 13.06 9.97
N GLY A 84 -11.45 13.60 8.78
CA GLY A 84 -10.21 14.31 8.51
C GLY A 84 -10.09 15.54 9.39
N GLU A 85 -9.05 15.58 10.20
CA GLU A 85 -8.37 16.83 10.51
C GLU A 85 -6.88 16.63 10.27
N GLU A 86 -6.40 17.10 9.11
CA GLU A 86 -5.28 18.05 9.11
C GLU A 86 -5.21 18.76 7.75
N ARG A 87 -6.13 19.71 7.55
CA ARG A 87 -5.77 20.93 6.82
C ARG A 87 -5.25 21.93 7.85
N VAL A 88 -3.94 21.94 8.12
CA VAL A 88 -3.33 23.06 8.85
C VAL A 88 -2.02 23.47 8.21
N VAL A 89 -2.06 24.59 7.49
CA VAL A 89 -0.88 25.30 7.01
C VAL A 89 -0.40 26.28 8.10
N THR A 90 0.91 26.17 8.38
CA THR A 90 1.85 27.06 9.10
C THR A 90 1.84 27.13 10.65
N ASN A 91 3.01 26.88 11.27
CA ASN A 91 3.67 27.87 12.15
C ASN A 91 5.19 27.60 12.37
N ARG A 92 5.92 28.66 12.72
CA ARG A 92 7.38 28.90 12.75
C ARG A 92 8.22 28.10 13.77
N ARG A 93 7.90 26.83 14.08
CA ARG A 93 8.59 26.06 15.14
C ARG A 93 9.29 24.76 14.71
N GLY A 94 9.59 24.58 13.42
CA GLY A 94 10.49 23.50 12.98
C GLY A 94 9.96 22.06 13.12
N VAL A 95 8.72 21.85 13.55
CA VAL A 95 8.08 20.53 13.50
C VAL A 95 7.72 20.22 12.04
N ARG A 96 8.39 19.26 11.41
CA ARG A 96 8.07 18.77 10.07
C ARG A 96 6.75 17.99 10.13
N ARG A 97 5.62 18.65 9.83
CA ARG A 97 4.31 17.99 9.67
C ARG A 97 4.17 17.30 8.32
N TRP A 98 3.21 16.37 8.23
CA TRP A 98 2.89 15.64 7.00
C TRP A 98 2.64 16.62 5.84
N ALA A 99 3.36 16.43 4.74
CA ALA A 99 3.18 17.21 3.51
C ALA A 99 2.51 16.32 2.44
N PRO A 100 1.39 16.76 1.83
CA PRO A 100 0.77 15.99 0.76
C PRO A 100 1.72 15.86 -0.44
N PRO A 101 1.69 14.73 -1.16
CA PRO A 101 2.37 14.62 -2.44
C PRO A 101 1.71 15.53 -3.50
N SER A 102 2.39 15.75 -4.63
CA SER A 102 1.80 16.40 -5.81
C SER A 102 0.58 15.62 -6.30
N GLU A 103 -0.33 16.29 -7.03
CA GLU A 103 -1.47 15.63 -7.67
C GLU A 103 -1.03 14.46 -8.55
N GLY A 104 -1.85 13.40 -8.58
CA GLY A 104 -1.54 12.15 -9.28
C GLY A 104 -0.56 11.21 -8.56
N ARG A 105 0.12 11.66 -7.50
CA ARG A 105 1.07 10.84 -6.74
C ARG A 105 0.48 10.27 -5.47
N ILE A 106 0.99 9.10 -5.11
CA ILE A 106 0.55 8.36 -3.93
C ILE A 106 1.70 8.32 -2.93
N LYS A 107 1.42 8.66 -1.67
CA LYS A 107 2.40 8.59 -0.59
C LYS A 107 2.14 7.34 0.24
N ILE A 108 3.14 6.47 0.33
CA ILE A 108 3.05 5.18 1.00
C ILE A 108 4.01 5.19 2.18
N ASN A 109 3.44 5.15 3.38
CA ASN A 109 4.20 4.93 4.60
C ASN A 109 4.35 3.43 4.84
N PHE A 110 5.52 3.01 5.30
CA PHE A 110 5.74 1.66 5.79
C PHE A 110 6.35 1.69 7.20
N ASP A 111 6.15 0.60 7.92
CA ASP A 111 6.73 0.35 9.23
C ASP A 111 6.93 -1.14 9.46
N ALA A 112 7.84 -1.50 10.36
CA ALA A 112 8.01 -2.86 10.82
C ALA A 112 7.93 -2.96 12.35
N VAL A 113 7.20 -3.97 12.83
CA VAL A 113 7.34 -4.47 14.20
C VAL A 113 8.17 -5.74 14.14
N PHE A 114 9.18 -5.87 14.99
CA PHE A 114 10.05 -7.05 15.06
C PHE A 114 9.94 -7.75 16.41
N ASP A 115 9.74 -9.06 16.37
CA ASP A 115 9.76 -9.95 17.52
C ASP A 115 10.97 -10.88 17.44
N GLU A 116 12.01 -10.53 18.21
CA GLU A 116 13.26 -11.28 18.29
C GLU A 116 13.05 -12.71 18.82
N GLY A 117 12.15 -12.88 19.80
CA GLY A 117 11.94 -14.16 20.47
C GLY A 117 11.35 -15.23 19.55
N ASN A 118 10.55 -14.82 18.56
CA ASN A 118 9.96 -15.73 17.59
C ASN A 118 10.57 -15.62 16.18
N SER A 119 11.59 -14.75 16.00
CA SER A 119 12.14 -14.43 14.67
C SER A 119 11.05 -14.06 13.67
N ARG A 120 10.15 -13.16 14.06
CA ARG A 120 9.00 -12.72 13.26
C ARG A 120 9.01 -11.23 13.09
N SER A 121 8.41 -10.75 12.01
CA SER A 121 8.08 -9.34 11.86
C SER A 121 6.70 -9.12 11.28
N GLU A 122 6.10 -8.00 11.61
CA GLU A 122 4.89 -7.50 10.98
C GLU A 122 5.22 -6.21 10.21
N THR A 123 4.86 -6.19 8.93
CA THR A 123 4.96 -5.01 8.07
C THR A 123 3.61 -4.31 8.03
N GLY A 124 3.58 -3.02 8.37
CA GLY A 124 2.43 -2.14 8.18
C GLY A 124 2.64 -1.23 6.97
N ILE A 125 1.65 -1.14 6.07
CA ILE A 125 1.67 -0.27 4.89
C ILE A 125 0.40 0.57 4.86
N VAL A 126 0.55 1.88 4.65
CA VAL A 126 -0.57 2.81 4.47
C VAL A 126 -0.33 3.70 3.26
N ALA A 127 -1.19 3.60 2.25
CA ALA A 127 -1.15 4.44 1.06
C ALA A 127 -2.18 5.57 1.18
N LYS A 128 -1.74 6.82 0.96
CA LYS A 128 -2.57 8.02 0.98
C LYS A 128 -2.48 8.79 -0.34
N SER A 129 -3.59 9.40 -0.76
CA SER A 129 -3.63 10.32 -1.90
C SER A 129 -3.02 11.68 -1.56
N ASN A 130 -2.90 12.54 -2.58
CA ASN A 130 -2.56 13.96 -2.41
C ASN A 130 -3.53 14.76 -1.52
N GLN A 131 -4.74 14.24 -1.29
CA GLN A 131 -5.72 14.84 -0.38
C GLN A 131 -5.61 14.31 1.06
N GLY A 132 -4.64 13.43 1.34
CA GLY A 132 -4.47 12.80 2.65
C GLY A 132 -5.45 11.65 2.93
N LYS A 133 -6.32 11.32 1.98
CA LYS A 133 -7.27 10.21 2.09
C LYS A 133 -6.54 8.87 1.97
N VAL A 134 -6.84 7.93 2.86
CA VAL A 134 -6.32 6.56 2.78
C VAL A 134 -6.93 5.87 1.57
N LEU A 135 -6.07 5.35 0.70
CA LEU A 135 -6.44 4.56 -0.47
C LEU A 135 -6.54 3.08 -0.09
N PHE A 136 -5.49 2.54 0.53
CA PHE A 136 -5.48 1.19 1.08
C PHE A 136 -4.53 1.13 2.28
N SER A 137 -4.70 0.09 3.09
CA SER A 137 -3.67 -0.36 4.02
C SER A 137 -3.48 -1.86 3.92
N ARG A 138 -2.27 -2.32 4.24
CA ARG A 138 -1.92 -3.73 4.22
C ARG A 138 -1.03 -4.05 5.41
N THR A 139 -1.37 -5.11 6.12
CA THR A 139 -0.52 -5.74 7.13
C THR A 139 0.02 -7.04 6.57
N ILE A 140 1.31 -7.33 6.76
CA ILE A 140 1.94 -8.56 6.28
C ILE A 140 2.79 -9.15 7.40
N LEU A 141 2.54 -10.42 7.73
CA LEU A 141 3.37 -11.17 8.66
C LEU A 141 4.51 -11.86 7.93
N HIS A 142 5.68 -11.90 8.56
CA HIS A 142 6.87 -12.57 8.07
C HIS A 142 7.45 -13.46 9.16
N ALA A 143 7.64 -14.74 8.85
CA ALA A 143 8.45 -15.65 9.63
C ALA A 143 9.94 -15.58 9.24
N GLU A 144 10.80 -16.11 10.10
CA GLU A 144 12.24 -16.28 9.86
C GLU A 144 12.99 -14.97 9.59
N VAL A 145 12.56 -13.87 10.23
CA VAL A 145 13.25 -12.60 10.18
C VAL A 145 14.29 -12.56 11.30
N GLY A 146 15.56 -12.40 10.93
CA GLY A 146 16.66 -12.50 11.89
C GLY A 146 16.94 -11.22 12.69
N THR A 147 16.59 -10.04 12.17
CA THR A 147 16.91 -8.75 12.81
C THR A 147 15.82 -7.71 12.55
N ALA A 148 15.69 -6.74 13.46
CA ALA A 148 14.87 -5.55 13.23
C ALA A 148 15.30 -4.77 11.98
N PHE A 149 16.60 -4.80 11.66
CA PHE A 149 17.12 -4.15 10.46
C PHE A 149 16.66 -4.85 9.17
N ALA A 150 16.61 -6.18 9.17
CA ALA A 150 16.01 -6.96 8.10
C ALA A 150 14.49 -6.74 8.01
N ALA A 151 13.80 -6.63 9.15
CA ALA A 151 12.36 -6.33 9.20
C ALA A 151 12.04 -5.00 8.51
N GLU A 152 12.79 -3.94 8.82
CA GLU A 152 12.65 -2.61 8.17
C GLU A 152 12.92 -2.66 6.66
N ALA A 153 13.96 -3.38 6.23
CA ALA A 153 14.26 -3.55 4.82
C ALA A 153 13.13 -4.32 4.09
N LEU A 154 12.57 -5.33 4.76
CA LEU A 154 11.49 -6.16 4.25
C LEU A 154 10.19 -5.35 4.14
N ALA A 155 9.87 -4.52 5.13
CA ALA A 155 8.73 -3.61 5.09
C ALA A 155 8.83 -2.62 3.93
N CYS A 156 10.02 -2.04 3.70
CA CYS A 156 10.28 -1.17 2.55
C CYS A 156 10.06 -1.91 1.22
N LEU A 157 10.58 -3.13 1.09
CA LEU A 157 10.42 -3.96 -0.11
C LEU A 157 8.94 -4.25 -0.38
N TRP A 158 8.19 -4.67 0.63
CA TRP A 158 6.77 -4.97 0.48
C TRP A 158 5.91 -3.75 0.22
N ALA A 159 6.26 -2.58 0.73
CA ALA A 159 5.59 -1.33 0.37
C ALA A 159 5.72 -1.01 -1.12
N ILE A 160 6.91 -1.20 -1.69
CA ILE A 160 7.18 -1.01 -3.13
C ILE A 160 6.47 -2.07 -3.95
N LYS A 161 6.59 -3.35 -3.59
CA LYS A 161 5.90 -4.44 -4.29
C LYS A 161 4.39 -4.27 -4.29
N THR A 162 3.81 -3.99 -3.13
CA THR A 162 2.36 -3.75 -2.99
C THR A 162 1.91 -2.56 -3.84
N SER A 163 2.71 -1.48 -3.90
CA SER A 163 2.40 -0.34 -4.76
C SER A 163 2.41 -0.69 -6.23
N SER A 164 3.34 -1.58 -6.65
CA SER A 164 3.43 -2.05 -8.02
C SER A 164 2.30 -3.02 -8.36
N GLU A 165 1.97 -3.94 -7.45
CA GLU A 165 0.79 -4.82 -7.54
C GLU A 165 -0.44 -3.95 -7.79
N MET A 166 -0.65 -2.92 -6.97
CA MET A 166 -1.75 -1.96 -7.11
C MET A 166 -1.78 -1.18 -8.42
N GLY A 167 -0.77 -1.32 -9.30
CA GLY A 167 -0.73 -0.66 -10.59
C GLY A 167 -0.40 0.83 -10.51
N PHE A 168 0.10 1.30 -9.37
CA PHE A 168 0.50 2.69 -9.21
C PHE A 168 1.80 2.95 -9.98
N SER A 169 1.84 4.05 -10.74
CA SER A 169 2.99 4.42 -11.58
C SER A 169 3.87 5.51 -10.96
N GLU A 170 3.28 6.41 -10.17
CA GLU A 170 3.98 7.50 -9.50
C GLU A 170 3.79 7.48 -7.97
N ILE A 171 4.87 7.14 -7.25
CA ILE A 171 4.80 6.95 -5.80
C ILE A 171 5.91 7.67 -5.02
N ILE A 172 5.61 7.95 -3.75
CA ILE A 172 6.58 8.39 -2.73
C ILE A 172 6.52 7.41 -1.57
N ILE A 173 7.59 6.63 -1.39
CA ILE A 173 7.76 5.73 -0.25
C ILE A 173 8.35 6.52 0.91
N VAL A 174 7.83 6.31 2.11
CA VAL A 174 8.23 7.02 3.32
C VAL A 174 8.40 6.01 4.47
N GLY A 175 9.52 6.11 5.19
CA GLY A 175 9.81 5.32 6.38
C GLY A 175 10.75 6.06 7.34
N ASP A 176 10.91 5.54 8.55
CA ASP A 176 11.72 6.12 9.63
C ASP A 176 13.14 5.54 9.71
N SER A 177 13.44 4.47 8.98
CA SER A 177 14.78 3.92 8.94
C SER A 177 15.70 4.70 8.00
N LEU A 178 16.42 5.70 8.54
CA LEU A 178 17.40 6.50 7.79
C LEU A 178 18.44 5.63 7.06
N SER A 179 18.85 4.53 7.67
CA SER A 179 19.81 3.57 7.11
C SER A 179 19.27 2.91 5.84
N ILE A 180 18.01 2.45 5.85
CA ILE A 180 17.36 1.86 4.67
C ILE A 180 17.23 2.92 3.57
N VAL A 181 16.68 4.09 3.91
CA VAL A 181 16.48 5.17 2.95
C VAL A 181 17.79 5.58 2.27
N LYS A 182 18.88 5.73 3.03
CA LYS A 182 20.20 6.05 2.48
C LYS A 182 20.72 4.97 1.54
N LYS A 183 20.60 3.69 1.91
CA LYS A 183 21.06 2.55 1.09
C LYS A 183 20.29 2.42 -0.22
N CYS A 184 18.98 2.68 -0.20
CA CYS A 184 18.15 2.67 -1.41
C CYS A 184 18.50 3.82 -2.37
N ASN A 185 18.85 5.00 -1.85
CA ASN A 185 19.10 6.21 -2.63
C ASN A 185 20.55 6.38 -3.14
N THR A 186 21.46 5.45 -2.84
CA THR A 186 22.86 5.50 -3.30
C THR A 186 23.18 4.38 -4.28
N ASN A 187 24.12 4.60 -5.19
CA ASN A 187 24.64 3.55 -6.10
C ASN A 187 25.76 2.70 -5.47
N ILE A 188 26.14 2.99 -4.23
CA ILE A 188 27.15 2.19 -3.51
C ILE A 188 26.61 0.77 -3.29
N HIS A 189 27.44 -0.22 -3.59
CA HIS A 189 27.13 -1.62 -3.32
C HIS A 189 26.96 -1.84 -1.81
N ASP A 190 25.78 -2.29 -1.40
CA ASP A 190 25.53 -2.60 0.00
C ASP A 190 26.24 -3.91 0.38
N ARG A 191 27.02 -3.89 1.46
CA ARG A 191 27.74 -5.06 1.99
C ARG A 191 27.18 -5.54 3.33
N SER A 192 26.05 -4.97 3.74
CA SER A 192 25.38 -5.36 4.98
C SER A 192 24.55 -6.64 4.83
N GLU A 193 24.07 -7.19 5.95
CA GLU A 193 23.23 -8.37 6.00
C GLU A 193 21.94 -8.24 5.15
N ILE A 194 21.45 -7.01 4.94
CA ILE A 194 20.24 -6.73 4.14
C ILE A 194 20.52 -6.46 2.66
N SER A 195 21.75 -6.65 2.19
CA SER A 195 22.15 -6.32 0.81
C SER A 195 21.26 -6.96 -0.26
N ALA A 196 20.77 -8.18 0.00
CA ALA A 196 19.79 -8.84 -0.86
C ALA A 196 18.46 -8.08 -0.93
N TYR A 197 17.93 -7.59 0.19
CA TYR A 197 16.72 -6.77 0.22
C TYR A 197 16.93 -5.43 -0.51
N ILE A 198 18.06 -4.74 -0.29
CA ILE A 198 18.38 -3.48 -0.97
C ILE A 198 18.44 -3.68 -2.50
N ARG A 199 19.05 -4.78 -2.96
CA ARG A 199 19.08 -5.12 -4.39
C ARG A 199 17.67 -5.35 -4.94
N ASN A 200 16.84 -6.10 -4.23
CA ASN A 200 15.45 -6.36 -4.65
C ASN A 200 14.61 -5.07 -4.66
N ILE A 201 14.78 -4.20 -3.66
CA ILE A 201 14.13 -2.87 -3.61
C ILE A 201 14.47 -2.09 -4.87
N LYS A 202 15.76 -1.93 -5.17
CA LYS A 202 16.21 -1.18 -6.35
C LYS A 202 15.71 -1.78 -7.66
N GLN A 203 15.57 -3.10 -7.74
CA GLN A 203 14.98 -3.76 -8.91
C GLN A 203 13.49 -3.43 -9.07
N GLU A 204 12.71 -3.53 -8.01
CA GLU A 204 11.27 -3.21 -8.03
C GLU A 204 11.01 -1.72 -8.30
N MET A 205 11.90 -0.83 -7.85
CA MET A 205 11.82 0.61 -8.14
C MET A 205 11.76 0.91 -9.64
N ASN A 206 12.33 0.05 -10.51
CA ASN A 206 12.32 0.26 -11.96
C ASN A 206 10.94 0.06 -12.61
N ARG A 207 9.95 -0.43 -11.87
CA ARG A 207 8.58 -0.64 -12.36
C ARG A 207 7.73 0.63 -12.36
N PHE A 208 8.23 1.72 -11.79
CA PHE A 208 7.53 2.98 -11.61
C PHE A 208 8.06 4.03 -12.58
N SER A 209 7.18 4.83 -13.19
CA SER A 209 7.59 6.02 -13.95
C SER A 209 8.17 7.09 -13.04
N PHE A 210 7.73 7.11 -11.77
CA PHE A 210 8.29 7.97 -10.74
C PHE A 210 8.29 7.27 -9.39
N ILE A 211 9.44 7.25 -8.73
CA ILE A 211 9.58 6.78 -7.35
C ILE A 211 10.58 7.63 -6.60
N ARG A 212 10.22 8.00 -5.36
CA ARG A 212 11.16 8.60 -4.39
C ARG A 212 11.01 7.93 -3.04
N ILE A 213 12.13 7.62 -2.41
CA ILE A 213 12.17 7.08 -1.04
C ILE A 213 12.66 8.18 -0.10
N GLN A 214 11.86 8.51 0.91
CA GLN A 214 12.10 9.61 1.84
C GLN A 214 12.13 9.12 3.28
N HIS A 215 12.99 9.75 4.07
CA HIS A 215 13.05 9.55 5.51
C HIS A 215 12.13 10.54 6.22
N ILE A 216 11.39 10.06 7.21
CA ILE A 216 10.69 10.88 8.19
C ILE A 216 11.21 10.56 9.59
N ASN A 217 11.22 11.56 10.47
CA ASN A 217 11.48 11.30 11.88
C ASN A 217 10.16 10.85 12.52
N ARG A 218 10.24 9.85 13.41
CA ARG A 218 9.18 9.58 14.39
C ARG A 218 9.17 10.62 15.49
#